data_AF-A0A8X6SF47-F1
#
_entry.id   AF-A0A8X6SF47-F1
#
_cell.length_a   1.000
_cell.length_b   1.000
_cell.length_c   1.000
_cell.angle_alpha   90.00
_cell.angle_beta   90.00
_cell.angle_gamma   90.00
#
_symmetry.space_group_name_H-M   'P 1'
#
loop_
_entity.id
_entity.type
_entity.pdbx_description
1 polymer ?
#
loop_
_entity_poly.entity_id
_entity_poly.type
_entity_poly.pdbx_seq_one_letter_code
_entity_poly.pdbx_strand_id
1 'polypeptide(L)'
;MAFLGKGKKQDMLQLAEELGINATLNMTVSSIKIAITNSEGYEEELVKNLYETIIANGKRLEELERAEKMRLEELERAEKIRLEELVKEQALKEKELQLKFDLERFKIESGFRVNDESNDSTNTHAL
;
A
#
# COMPACT_ATOMS: atom_id res chain seq x y z
N MET A 1 28.59 27.96 -18.77
CA MET A 1 28.65 26.90 -17.73
C MET A 1 27.70 25.76 -18.09
N ALA A 2 28.21 24.66 -18.66
CA ALA A 2 27.38 23.51 -19.05
C ALA A 2 26.85 22.71 -17.84
N PHE A 3 27.58 22.69 -16.71
CA PHE A 3 27.23 21.88 -15.54
C PHE A 3 25.95 22.34 -14.83
N LEU A 4 25.66 23.65 -14.80
CA LEU A 4 24.40 24.21 -14.31
C LEU A 4 23.17 23.81 -15.16
N GLY A 5 23.35 23.04 -16.23
CA GLY A 5 22.27 22.42 -16.99
C GLY A 5 21.94 20.99 -16.57
N LYS A 6 22.71 20.37 -15.66
CA LYS A 6 22.57 18.94 -15.31
C LYS A 6 21.38 18.62 -14.39
N GLY A 7 20.93 19.59 -13.57
CA GLY A 7 19.87 19.41 -12.59
C GLY A 7 18.55 20.12 -12.95
N LYS A 8 17.54 19.92 -12.11
CA LYS A 8 16.26 20.62 -12.17
C LYS A 8 16.42 22.05 -11.65
N LYS A 9 15.42 22.90 -11.91
CA LYS A 9 15.37 24.28 -11.38
C LYS A 9 15.45 24.30 -9.85
N GLN A 10 14.81 23.34 -9.18
CA GLN A 10 14.81 23.21 -7.72
C GLN A 10 16.23 22.97 -7.18
N ASP A 11 16.99 22.05 -7.79
CA ASP A 11 18.40 21.80 -7.43
C ASP A 11 19.22 23.09 -7.54
N MET A 12 18.95 23.92 -8.54
CA MET A 12 19.66 25.18 -8.75
C MET A 12 19.27 26.27 -7.77
N LEU A 13 18.02 26.28 -7.32
CA LEU A 13 17.57 27.17 -6.25
C LEU A 13 18.22 26.78 -4.91
N GLN A 14 18.30 25.48 -4.63
CA GLN A 14 19.03 24.98 -3.47
C GLN A 14 20.52 25.34 -3.56
N LEU A 15 21.15 25.21 -4.73
CA LEU A 15 22.52 25.66 -4.92
C LEU A 15 22.67 27.16 -4.63
N ALA A 16 21.76 28.00 -5.11
CA ALA A 16 21.79 29.42 -4.83
C ALA A 16 21.63 29.70 -3.32
N GLU A 17 20.74 28.98 -2.63
CA GLU A 17 20.56 29.07 -1.17
C GLU A 17 21.84 28.71 -0.41
N GLU A 18 22.50 27.60 -0.77
CA GLU A 18 23.78 27.17 -0.17
C GLU A 18 24.92 28.19 -0.40
N LEU A 19 24.86 28.93 -1.51
CA LEU A 19 25.79 30.01 -1.83
C LEU A 19 25.39 31.37 -1.19
N GLY A 20 24.31 31.42 -0.42
CA GLY A 20 23.80 32.66 0.18
C GLY A 20 23.22 33.64 -0.85
N ILE A 21 22.89 33.17 -2.04
CA ILE A 21 22.31 33.95 -3.14
C ILE A 21 20.79 33.87 -3.03
N ASN A 22 20.15 35.04 -2.91
CA ASN A 22 18.70 35.12 -2.85
C ASN A 22 18.08 34.86 -4.23
N ALA A 23 17.85 33.58 -4.55
CA ALA A 23 17.16 33.14 -5.75
C ALA A 23 15.73 32.69 -5.42
N THR A 24 14.75 33.20 -6.17
CA THR A 24 13.33 32.88 -5.94
C THR A 24 12.76 31.99 -7.04
N LEU A 25 11.68 31.27 -6.72
CA LEU A 25 10.94 30.43 -7.69
C LEU A 25 10.44 31.19 -8.93
N ASN A 26 10.28 32.51 -8.83
CA ASN A 26 9.83 33.36 -9.95
C ASN A 26 10.97 33.70 -10.93
N MET A 27 12.23 33.55 -10.51
CA MET A 27 13.38 33.80 -11.38
C MET A 27 13.47 32.75 -12.48
N THR A 28 13.92 33.17 -13.66
CA THR A 28 14.22 32.24 -14.75
C THR A 28 15.48 31.43 -14.43
N VAL A 29 15.61 30.25 -15.03
CA VAL A 29 16.84 29.44 -14.93
C VAL A 29 18.06 30.25 -15.37
N SER A 30 17.93 31.07 -16.42
CA SER A 30 19.01 31.93 -16.91
C SER A 30 19.42 32.98 -15.88
N SER A 31 18.46 33.66 -15.25
CA SER A 31 18.77 34.67 -14.22
C SER A 31 19.42 34.06 -12.98
N ILE A 32 19.03 32.84 -12.60
CA ILE A 32 19.67 32.14 -11.47
C ILE A 32 21.11 31.76 -11.82
N LYS A 33 21.35 31.24 -13.04
CA LYS A 33 22.71 30.95 -13.52
C LYS A 33 23.61 32.19 -13.48
N ILE A 34 23.11 33.32 -13.97
CA ILE A 34 23.84 34.58 -13.97
C ILE A 34 24.15 35.03 -12.54
N ALA A 35 23.19 34.95 -11.62
CA ALA A 35 23.40 35.32 -10.22
C ALA A 35 24.48 34.45 -9.55
N ILE A 36 24.51 33.15 -9.84
CA ILE A 36 25.53 32.22 -9.35
C ILE A 36 26.90 32.53 -9.93
N THR A 37 27.01 32.72 -11.25
CA THR A 37 28.32 32.95 -11.89
C THR A 37 28.90 34.32 -11.60
N ASN A 38 28.06 35.30 -11.25
CA ASN A 38 28.48 36.66 -10.92
C ASN A 38 28.58 36.90 -9.41
N SER A 39 28.41 35.88 -8.58
CA SER A 39 28.54 36.02 -7.13
C SER A 39 30.00 36.29 -6.75
N GLU A 40 30.19 37.12 -5.72
CA GLU A 40 31.52 37.33 -5.15
C GLU A 40 32.05 35.99 -4.61
N GLY A 41 33.30 35.66 -4.95
CA GLY A 41 33.91 34.39 -4.56
C GLY A 41 33.45 33.17 -5.37
N TYR A 42 32.87 33.35 -6.56
CA TYR A 42 32.56 32.24 -7.46
C TYR A 42 33.82 31.43 -7.82
N GLU A 43 33.85 30.16 -7.43
CA GLU A 43 34.86 29.19 -7.83
C GLU A 43 34.19 28.02 -8.55
N GLU A 44 34.49 27.84 -9.84
CA GLU A 44 33.73 26.93 -10.71
C GLU A 44 33.72 25.48 -10.22
N GLU A 45 34.88 24.93 -9.82
CA GLU A 45 34.98 23.54 -9.37
C GLU A 45 34.27 23.31 -8.03
N LEU A 46 34.38 24.24 -7.09
CA LEU A 46 33.64 24.16 -5.82
C LEU A 46 32.12 24.19 -6.04
N VAL A 47 31.63 25.13 -6.87
CA VAL A 47 30.19 25.24 -7.18
C VAL A 47 29.70 24.01 -7.94
N LYS A 48 30.51 23.47 -8.85
CA LYS A 48 30.21 22.25 -9.59
C LYS A 48 30.10 21.03 -8.66
N ASN A 49 31.07 20.84 -7.78
CA ASN A 49 31.06 19.73 -6.81
C ASN A 49 29.87 19.80 -5.85
N LEU A 50 29.55 21.01 -5.37
CA LEU A 50 28.37 21.25 -4.55
C LEU A 50 27.08 20.91 -5.33
N TYR A 51 26.96 21.39 -6.58
CA TYR A 51 25.78 21.13 -7.39
C TYR A 51 25.58 19.65 -7.72
N GLU A 52 26.67 18.94 -8.01
CA GLU A 52 26.62 17.50 -8.26
C GLU A 52 26.17 16.73 -7.01
N THR A 53 26.60 17.16 -5.82
CA THR A 53 26.17 16.60 -4.54
C THR A 53 24.68 16.82 -4.30
N ILE A 54 24.18 18.03 -4.55
CA ILE A 54 22.74 18.36 -4.44
C ILE A 54 21.91 17.47 -5.36
N ILE A 55 22.29 17.36 -6.64
CA ILE A 55 21.59 16.51 -7.61
C ILE A 55 21.60 15.05 -7.18
N ALA A 56 22.76 14.54 -6.71
CA ALA A 56 22.88 13.16 -6.27
C ALA A 56 22.00 12.87 -5.03
N ASN A 57 21.99 13.78 -4.06
CA ASN A 57 21.14 13.67 -2.87
C ASN A 57 19.66 13.69 -3.22
N GLY A 58 19.23 14.58 -4.11
CA GLY A 58 17.85 14.64 -4.60
C GLY A 58 17.43 13.32 -5.25
N LYS A 59 18.25 12.76 -6.13
CA LYS A 59 17.99 11.44 -6.75
C LYS A 59 17.88 10.32 -5.71
N ARG A 60 18.81 10.28 -4.75
CA ARG A 60 18.79 9.27 -3.69
C ARG A 60 17.51 9.37 -2.84
N LEU A 61 17.05 10.58 -2.55
CA LEU A 61 15.80 10.78 -1.80
C LEU A 61 14.58 10.31 -2.62
N GLU A 62 14.49 10.69 -3.90
CA GLU A 62 13.42 10.21 -4.79
C GLU A 62 13.39 8.67 -4.91
N GLU A 63 14.56 8.02 -4.92
CA GLU A 63 14.67 6.56 -4.91
C GLU A 63 14.20 5.93 -3.60
N LEU A 64 14.57 6.52 -2.46
CA LEU A 64 14.13 6.06 -1.14
C LEU A 64 12.62 6.20 -0.97
N GLU A 65 12.04 7.33 -1.36
CA GLU A 65 10.58 7.55 -1.32
C GLU A 65 9.85 6.56 -2.22
N ARG A 66 10.38 6.27 -3.42
CA ARG A 66 9.81 5.28 -4.32
C ARG A 66 9.89 3.87 -3.73
N ALA A 67 11.02 3.52 -3.13
CA ALA A 67 11.21 2.22 -2.48
C ALA A 67 10.27 2.04 -1.28
N GLU A 68 10.11 3.06 -0.45
CA GLU A 68 9.19 3.06 0.69
C GLU A 68 7.74 2.90 0.22
N LYS A 69 7.33 3.65 -0.81
CA LYS A 69 5.99 3.54 -1.39
C LYS A 69 5.73 2.13 -1.92
N MET A 70 6.68 1.53 -2.65
CA MET A 70 6.53 0.15 -3.15
C MET A 70 6.39 -0.85 -2.01
N ARG A 71 7.18 -0.71 -0.95
CA ARG A 71 7.10 -1.58 0.25
C ARG A 71 5.75 -1.46 0.95
N LEU A 72 5.21 -0.24 1.06
CA LEU A 72 3.91 0.00 1.68
C LEU A 72 2.78 -0.62 0.85
N GLU A 73 2.81 -0.45 -0.48
CA GLU A 73 1.85 -1.08 -1.39
C GLU A 73 1.90 -2.62 -1.32
N GLU A 74 3.10 -3.20 -1.17
CA GLU A 74 3.26 -4.65 -1.01
C GLU A 74 2.67 -5.15 0.32
N LEU A 75 2.92 -4.42 1.41
CA LEU A 75 2.36 -4.73 2.73
C LEU A 75 0.83 -4.69 2.71
N GLU A 76 0.25 -3.65 2.12
CA GLU A 76 -1.21 -3.49 1.99
C GLU A 76 -1.84 -4.63 1.17
N ARG A 77 -1.19 -5.02 0.07
CA ARG A 77 -1.65 -6.17 -0.73
C ARG A 77 -1.58 -7.48 0.05
N ALA A 78 -0.48 -7.72 0.77
CA ALA A 78 -0.31 -8.93 1.58
C ALA A 78 -1.36 -8.99 2.71
N GLU A 79 -1.64 -7.87 3.37
CA GLU A 79 -2.66 -7.78 4.40
C GLU A 79 -4.05 -8.05 3.83
N LYS A 80 -4.38 -7.47 2.68
CA LYS A 80 -5.66 -7.70 2.00
C LYS A 80 -5.86 -9.19 1.67
N ILE A 81 -4.84 -9.84 1.10
CA ILE A 81 -4.90 -11.28 0.79
C ILE A 81 -5.14 -12.09 2.05
N ARG A 82 -4.41 -11.80 3.13
CA ARG A 82 -4.57 -12.49 4.41
C ARG A 82 -5.97 -12.33 4.99
N LEU A 83 -6.53 -11.12 4.94
CA LEU A 83 -7.89 -10.86 5.40
C LEU A 83 -8.93 -11.61 4.56
N GLU A 84 -8.76 -11.63 3.23
CA GLU A 84 -9.64 -12.39 2.34
C GLU A 84 -9.59 -13.90 2.62
N GLU A 85 -8.41 -14.46 2.91
CA GLU A 85 -8.26 -15.86 3.31
C GLU A 85 -8.94 -16.17 4.64
N LEU A 86 -8.77 -15.31 5.65
CA LEU A 86 -9.43 -15.46 6.94
C LEU A 86 -10.96 -15.43 6.82
N VAL A 87 -11.49 -14.52 5.98
CA VAL A 87 -12.93 -14.45 5.71
C VAL A 87 -13.43 -15.72 5.03
N LYS A 88 -12.68 -16.24 4.04
CA LYS A 88 -13.04 -17.50 3.36
C LYS A 88 -13.02 -18.68 4.33
N GLU A 89 -12.04 -18.75 5.22
CA GLU A 89 -11.93 -19.81 6.23
C GLU A 89 -13.10 -19.76 7.23
N GLN A 90 -13.47 -18.57 7.70
CA GLN A 90 -14.63 -18.39 8.58
C GLN A 90 -15.93 -18.82 7.89
N ALA A 91 -16.14 -18.38 6.64
CA ALA A 91 -17.33 -18.76 5.87
C ALA A 91 -17.40 -20.28 5.63
N LEU A 92 -16.27 -20.96 5.45
CA LEU A 92 -16.22 -22.41 5.33
C LEU A 92 -16.61 -23.10 6.64
N LYS A 93 -16.06 -22.64 7.77
CA LYS A 93 -16.39 -23.16 9.11
C LYS A 93 -17.87 -22.98 9.44
N GLU A 94 -18.46 -21.85 9.10
CA GLU A 94 -19.90 -21.59 9.27
C GLU A 94 -20.75 -22.55 8.44
N LYS A 95 -20.39 -22.78 7.18
CA LYS A 95 -21.09 -23.74 6.31
C LYS A 95 -20.98 -25.17 6.83
N GLU A 96 -19.81 -25.59 7.30
CA GLU A 96 -19.63 -26.92 7.90
C GLU A 96 -20.48 -27.10 9.17
N LEU A 97 -20.55 -26.06 10.00
CA LEU A 97 -21.38 -26.07 11.20
C LEU A 97 -22.87 -26.14 10.84
N GLN A 98 -23.31 -25.36 9.85
CA GLN A 98 -24.67 -25.40 9.36
C GLN A 98 -25.04 -26.79 8.82
N LEU A 99 -24.16 -27.41 8.03
CA LEU A 99 -24.38 -28.76 7.50
C LEU A 99 -24.50 -29.80 8.62
N LYS A 100 -23.70 -29.68 9.69
CA LYS A 100 -23.82 -30.56 10.86
C LYS A 100 -25.17 -30.40 11.56
N PHE A 101 -25.61 -29.16 11.78
CA PHE A 101 -26.92 -28.88 12.37
C PHE A 101 -28.06 -29.43 11.50
N ASP A 102 -28.00 -29.24 10.18
CA ASP A 102 -29.02 -29.73 9.26
C ASP A 102 -29.08 -31.27 9.25
N LEU A 103 -27.92 -31.94 9.28
CA LEU A 103 -27.84 -33.40 9.39
C LEU A 103 -28.41 -33.91 10.72
N GLU A 104 -28.13 -33.24 11.83
CA GLU A 104 -28.65 -33.60 13.14
C GLU A 104 -30.18 -33.43 13.20
N ARG A 105 -30.69 -32.33 12.65
CA ARG A 105 -32.13 -32.11 12.50
C ARG A 105 -32.78 -33.21 11.68
N PHE A 106 -32.20 -33.57 10.53
CA PHE A 106 -32.71 -34.64 9.67
C PHE A 106 -32.75 -36.01 10.39
N LYS A 107 -31.74 -36.32 11.21
CA LYS A 107 -31.71 -37.55 12.02
C LYS A 107 -32.82 -37.58 13.06
N ILE A 108 -33.12 -36.45 13.69
CA ILE A 108 -34.22 -36.34 14.66
C ILE A 108 -35.57 -36.53 13.95
N GLU A 109 -35.80 -35.82 12.83
CA GLU A 109 -37.06 -35.90 12.07
C GLU A 109 -37.31 -37.30 11.49
N SER A 110 -36.26 -38.00 11.05
CA SER A 110 -36.36 -39.38 10.56
C SER A 110 -36.51 -40.41 11.69
N GLY A 111 -35.87 -40.19 12.84
CA GLY A 111 -36.06 -41.02 14.05
C GLY A 111 -37.46 -40.89 14.67
N PHE A 112 -38.13 -39.75 14.48
CA PHE A 112 -39.49 -39.54 14.95
C PHE A 112 -40.54 -40.30 14.12
N ARG A 113 -40.28 -40.56 12.84
CA ARG A 113 -41.24 -41.23 11.92
C ARG A 113 -41.40 -42.74 12.13
N VAL A 114 -40.51 -43.40 12.88
CA VAL A 114 -40.57 -44.87 13.08
C VAL A 114 -41.50 -45.27 14.24
N ASN A 115 -41.96 -44.34 15.09
CA ASN A 115 -42.73 -44.66 16.29
C ASN A 115 -44.24 -44.37 16.21
N ASP A 116 -44.77 -43.86 15.10
CA ASP A 116 -46.20 -43.50 14.98
C ASP A 116 -47.07 -44.50 14.17
N GLU A 117 -46.50 -45.55 13.56
CA GLU A 117 -47.27 -46.55 12.77
C GLU A 117 -47.43 -47.91 13.47
N SER A 118 -47.63 -47.95 14.79
CA SER A 118 -47.91 -49.20 15.51
C SER A 118 -48.92 -49.01 16.65
N ASN A 119 -50.09 -48.42 16.37
CA ASN A 119 -51.24 -48.59 17.25
C ASN A 119 -52.57 -48.48 16.51
N ASP A 120 -52.73 -49.24 15.42
CA ASP A 120 -54.06 -49.47 14.84
C ASP A 120 -54.19 -50.90 14.33
N SER A 121 -54.54 -51.82 15.23
CA SER A 121 -55.35 -53.01 14.96
C SER A 121 -55.34 -53.95 16.16
N THR A 122 -56.45 -53.97 16.90
CA THR A 122 -57.26 -55.15 17.25
C THR A 122 -58.04 -54.87 18.53
N ASN A 123 -59.30 -54.48 18.40
CA ASN A 123 -60.31 -54.93 19.35
C ASN A 123 -61.62 -55.24 18.63
N THR A 124 -61.60 -56.34 17.88
CA THR A 124 -62.79 -57.06 17.43
C THR A 124 -63.13 -58.15 18.45
N HIS A 125 -64.36 -58.10 18.96
CA HIS A 125 -65.17 -59.22 19.48
C HIS A 125 -64.72 -60.02 20.72
N ALA A 126 -65.50 -59.91 21.81
CA ALA A 126 -65.98 -61.02 22.64
C ALA A 126 -67.14 -60.49 23.52
N LEU A 127 -68.40 -60.78 23.16
CA LEU A 127 -69.33 -61.70 23.83
C LEU A 127 -69.80 -61.21 25.21
#